data_AF-A0A139R3Z3-F1
#
_entry.id   AF-A0A139R3Z3-F1
#
_cell.length_a   1.000
_cell.length_b   1.000
_cell.length_c   1.000
_cell.angle_alpha   90.00
_cell.angle_beta   90.00
_cell.angle_gamma   90.00
#
_symmetry.space_group_name_H-M   'P 1'
#
loop_
_entity.id
_entity.type
_entity.pdbx_description
1 polymer ?
#
loop_
_entity_poly.entity_id
_entity_poly.type
_entity_poly.pdbx_seq_one_letter_code
_entity_poly.pdbx_strand_id
1 'polypeptide(L)'
;MTNNKKKEVASLKKKATLTQLRELRNMTQEELAFKAGITSRTLISYENDVMKLRKASYERLKRIADALDVSVDDIFLDDISVFLKLPYISRLKHLTT
;
A
#
# COMPACT_ATOMS: atom_id res chain seq x y z
N MET A 1 24.06 -28.31 -16.02
CA MET A 1 24.27 -27.03 -15.30
C MET A 1 23.61 -25.93 -16.13
N THR A 2 22.43 -25.41 -15.80
CA THR A 2 22.30 -24.18 -14.99
C THR A 2 20.81 -23.92 -14.70
N ASN A 3 20.24 -24.66 -13.74
CA ASN A 3 18.89 -24.39 -13.23
C ASN A 3 18.86 -23.31 -12.12
N ASN A 4 20.01 -22.70 -11.80
CA ASN A 4 20.14 -21.79 -10.66
C ASN A 4 19.97 -20.30 -10.99
N LYS A 5 20.21 -19.84 -12.24
CA LYS A 5 20.09 -18.40 -12.55
C LYS A 5 18.64 -17.92 -12.75
N LYS A 6 17.69 -18.80 -13.12
CA LYS A 6 16.27 -18.43 -13.28
C LYS A 6 15.50 -18.33 -11.95
N LYS A 7 15.98 -18.99 -10.88
CA LYS A 7 15.37 -18.90 -9.54
C LYS A 7 15.83 -17.66 -8.75
N GLU A 8 17.03 -17.16 -9.01
CA GLU A 8 17.63 -16.06 -8.25
C GLU A 8 17.00 -14.69 -8.58
N VAL A 9 16.58 -14.48 -9.84
CA VAL A 9 15.82 -13.28 -10.24
C VAL A 9 14.35 -13.30 -9.80
N ALA A 10 13.80 -14.45 -9.43
CA ALA A 10 12.44 -14.58 -8.90
C ALA A 10 12.30 -14.16 -7.42
N SER A 11 13.42 -13.85 -6.75
CA SER A 11 13.49 -13.63 -5.30
C SER A 11 13.61 -12.16 -4.86
N LEU A 12 13.58 -11.19 -5.78
CA LEU A 12 13.33 -9.80 -5.40
C LEU A 12 11.86 -9.73 -4.96
N LYS A 13 11.60 -9.96 -3.67
CA LYS A 13 10.26 -9.90 -3.07
C LYS A 13 9.52 -8.69 -3.61
N LYS A 14 8.50 -8.92 -4.44
CA LYS A 14 7.60 -7.86 -4.91
C LYS A 14 7.04 -7.14 -3.68
N LYS A 15 7.38 -5.87 -3.55
CA LYS A 15 6.96 -5.04 -2.42
C LYS A 15 5.44 -4.88 -2.45
N ALA A 16 4.78 -4.94 -1.30
CA ALA A 16 3.34 -4.78 -1.23
C ALA A 16 2.92 -3.36 -1.63
N THR A 17 1.77 -3.25 -2.29
CA THR A 17 1.21 -1.98 -2.79
C THR A 17 1.00 -0.96 -1.68
N LEU A 18 0.54 -1.41 -0.50
CA LEU A 18 0.43 -0.58 0.70
C LEU A 18 1.76 0.09 1.09
N THR A 19 2.86 -0.66 1.05
CA THR A 19 4.20 -0.13 1.35
C THR A 19 4.63 0.90 0.31
N GLN A 20 4.35 0.64 -0.97
CA GLN A 20 4.69 1.56 -2.06
C GLN A 20 3.90 2.87 -1.93
N LEU A 21 2.60 2.80 -1.66
CA LEU A 21 1.74 3.97 -1.45
C LEU A 21 2.23 4.82 -0.26
N ARG A 22 2.59 4.18 0.85
CA ARG A 22 3.16 4.88 2.01
C ARG A 22 4.43 5.64 1.67
N GLU A 23 5.34 5.00 0.94
CA GLU A 23 6.61 5.61 0.55
C GLU A 23 6.43 6.74 -0.46
N LEU A 24 5.45 6.63 -1.38
CA LEU A 24 5.05 7.73 -2.27
C LEU A 24 4.52 8.95 -1.51
N ARG A 25 4.04 8.76 -0.28
CA ARG A 25 3.63 9.83 0.63
C ARG A 25 4.73 10.27 1.60
N ASN A 26 5.94 9.74 1.46
CA ASN A 26 7.08 10.00 2.34
C ASN A 26 6.79 9.76 3.83
N MET A 27 5.93 8.78 4.14
CA MET A 27 5.57 8.45 5.52
C MET A 27 6.39 7.26 6.03
N THR A 28 6.80 7.32 7.28
CA THR A 28 7.24 6.16 8.06
C THR A 28 6.06 5.26 8.41
N GLN A 29 6.33 4.02 8.84
CA GLN A 29 5.28 3.11 9.31
C GLN A 29 4.56 3.67 10.55
N GLU A 30 5.28 4.36 11.43
CA GLU A 30 4.71 4.96 12.63
C GLU A 30 3.76 6.11 12.30
N GLU A 31 4.14 6.98 11.36
CA GLU A 31 3.28 8.09 10.93
C GLU A 31 1.99 7.62 10.27
N LEU A 32 2.06 6.65 9.35
CA LEU A 32 0.86 6.11 8.72
C LEU A 32 -0.03 5.39 9.75
N ALA A 33 0.57 4.59 10.64
CA ALA A 33 -0.19 3.88 11.67
C ALA A 33 -0.91 4.86 12.61
N PHE A 34 -0.22 5.92 13.04
CA PHE A 34 -0.79 7.00 13.85
C PHE A 34 -1.97 7.67 13.14
N LYS A 35 -1.78 8.11 11.88
CA LYS A 35 -2.85 8.74 11.09
C LYS A 35 -4.06 7.84 10.86
N ALA A 36 -3.84 6.54 10.66
CA ALA A 36 -4.91 5.55 10.46
C ALA A 36 -5.55 5.07 11.78
N GLY A 37 -5.04 5.47 12.95
CA GLY A 37 -5.52 5.03 14.25
C GLY A 37 -5.33 3.52 14.48
N ILE A 38 -4.21 2.96 14.02
CA ILE A 38 -3.79 1.58 14.24
C ILE A 38 -2.39 1.53 14.85
N THR A 39 -1.97 0.36 15.35
CA THR A 39 -0.62 0.21 15.88
C THR A 39 0.39 0.01 14.74
N SER A 40 1.63 0.50 14.91
CA SER A 40 2.72 0.27 13.94
C SER A 40 2.93 -1.22 13.67
N ARG A 41 2.78 -2.07 14.71
CA ARG A 41 2.81 -3.53 14.56
C ARG A 41 1.72 -4.07 13.63
N THR A 42 0.51 -3.53 13.69
CA THR A 42 -0.57 -3.89 12.76
C THR A 42 -0.18 -3.51 11.34
N LEU A 43 0.29 -2.27 11.13
CA LEU A 43 0.68 -1.80 9.80
C LEU A 43 1.82 -2.65 9.21
N ILE A 44 2.87 -2.93 9.99
CA ILE A 44 3.97 -3.83 9.60
C ILE A 44 3.41 -5.21 9.20
N SER A 45 2.45 -5.73 9.97
CA SER A 45 1.84 -7.02 9.66
C SER A 45 1.03 -6.99 8.36
N TYR A 46 0.43 -5.86 8.00
CA TYR A 46 -0.30 -5.69 6.73
C TYR A 46 0.65 -5.52 5.54
N GLU A 47 1.72 -4.75 5.71
CA GLU A 47 2.75 -4.56 4.67
C GLU A 47 3.51 -5.85 4.35
N ASN A 48 3.72 -6.72 5.36
CA ASN A 48 4.42 -7.99 5.19
C ASN A 48 3.54 -9.14 4.73
N ASP A 49 2.22 -9.06 4.93
CA ASP A 49 1.28 -10.15 4.62
C ASP A 49 -0.07 -9.59 4.12
N VAL A 50 -0.24 -9.61 2.80
CA VAL A 50 -1.44 -9.12 2.13
C VAL A 50 -2.70 -9.89 2.54
N MET A 51 -2.59 -11.15 2.97
CA MET A 51 -3.75 -11.92 3.41
C MET A 51 -4.29 -11.42 4.74
N LYS A 52 -3.43 -10.88 5.62
CA LYS A 52 -3.86 -10.21 6.85
C LYS A 52 -4.52 -8.87 6.56
N LEU A 53 -4.00 -8.12 5.58
CA LEU A 53 -4.62 -6.88 5.12
C LEU A 53 -6.01 -7.14 4.53
N ARG A 54 -6.18 -8.18 3.69
CA ARG A 54 -7.48 -8.58 3.12
C ARG A 54 -8.51 -9.01 4.17
N LYS A 55 -8.07 -9.45 5.35
CA LYS A 55 -8.94 -9.81 6.48
C LYS A 55 -9.25 -8.63 7.41
N ALA A 56 -8.65 -7.46 7.19
CA ALA A 56 -8.96 -6.27 7.98
C ALA A 56 -10.41 -5.83 7.75
N SER A 57 -11.02 -5.21 8.76
CA SER A 57 -12.35 -4.62 8.59
C SER A 57 -12.28 -3.48 7.58
N TYR A 58 -13.39 -3.26 6.86
CA TYR A 58 -13.49 -2.16 5.90
C TYR A 58 -13.19 -0.80 6.56
N GLU A 59 -13.64 -0.57 7.79
CA GLU A 59 -13.35 0.67 8.52
C GLU A 59 -11.84 0.91 8.70
N ARG A 60 -11.05 -0.14 8.99
CA ARG A 60 -9.59 -0.02 9.11
C ARG A 60 -8.95 0.24 7.75
N LEU A 61 -9.42 -0.44 6.70
CA LEU A 61 -8.96 -0.20 5.33
C LEU A 61 -9.25 1.24 4.89
N LYS A 62 -10.45 1.74 5.19
CA LYS A 62 -10.85 3.11 4.89
C LYS A 62 -9.96 4.11 5.61
N ARG A 63 -9.68 3.93 6.91
CA ARG A 63 -8.78 4.83 7.65
C ARG A 63 -7.35 4.86 7.09
N ILE A 64 -6.84 3.71 6.63
CA ILE A 64 -5.54 3.64 5.96
C ILE A 64 -5.58 4.38 4.61
N ALA A 65 -6.63 4.18 3.82
CA ALA A 65 -6.82 4.84 2.53
C ALA A 65 -6.93 6.37 2.68
N ASP A 66 -7.76 6.83 3.63
CA ASP A 66 -7.93 8.23 3.98
C ASP A 66 -6.59 8.85 4.40
N ALA A 67 -5.79 8.17 5.24
CA ALA A 67 -4.48 8.64 5.67
C ALA A 67 -3.44 8.74 4.53
N LEU A 68 -3.61 7.92 3.48
CA LEU A 68 -2.76 7.91 2.29
C LEU A 68 -3.31 8.81 1.16
N ASP A 69 -4.49 9.42 1.33
CA ASP A 69 -5.18 10.17 0.28
C ASP A 69 -5.33 9.34 -1.01
N VAL A 70 -5.92 8.15 -0.87
CA VAL A 70 -6.23 7.21 -1.95
C VAL A 70 -7.57 6.49 -1.68
N SER A 71 -8.08 5.74 -2.65
CA SER A 71 -9.23 4.85 -2.44
C SER A 71 -8.79 3.53 -1.78
N VAL A 72 -9.74 2.80 -1.20
CA VAL A 72 -9.47 1.44 -0.67
C VAL A 72 -9.01 0.49 -1.80
N ASP A 73 -9.53 0.66 -3.02
CA ASP A 73 -9.17 -0.18 -4.17
C ASP A 73 -7.70 0.02 -4.58
N ASP A 74 -7.17 1.23 -4.48
CA ASP A 74 -5.78 1.55 -4.79
C ASP A 74 -4.79 0.74 -3.93
N ILE A 75 -5.16 0.41 -2.68
CA ILE A 75 -4.35 -0.39 -1.76
C ILE A 75 -4.11 -1.81 -2.27
N PHE A 76 -5.01 -2.34 -3.11
CA PHE A 76 -5.00 -3.72 -3.59
C PHE A 76 -4.59 -3.87 -5.06
N LEU A 77 -4.11 -2.80 -5.71
CA LEU A 77 -3.62 -2.88 -7.08
C LEU A 77 -2.42 -3.82 -7.19
N ASP A 78 -2.39 -4.65 -8.22
CA ASP A 78 -1.26 -5.56 -8.47
C ASP A 78 -0.01 -4.83 -8.98
N ASP A 79 -0.16 -3.66 -9.59
CA ASP A 79 0.93 -2.83 -10.09
C ASP A 79 0.66 -1.36 -9.82
N ILE A 80 1.52 -0.73 -9.01
CA ILE A 80 1.45 0.70 -8.69
C ILE A 80 1.65 1.59 -9.93
N SER A 81 2.21 1.08 -11.03
CA SER A 81 2.30 1.83 -12.29
C SER A 81 0.92 2.21 -12.82
N VAL A 82 -0.11 1.40 -12.54
CA VAL A 82 -1.50 1.71 -12.85
C VAL A 82 -1.94 2.97 -12.10
N PHE A 83 -1.66 3.03 -10.79
CA PHE A 83 -1.96 4.20 -9.96
C PHE A 83 -1.28 5.48 -10.48
N LEU A 84 0.00 5.38 -10.88
CA LEU A 84 0.80 6.52 -11.36
C LEU A 84 0.39 7.02 -12.76
N LYS A 85 -0.18 6.17 -13.61
CA LYS A 85 -0.61 6.52 -14.98
C LYS A 85 -1.97 7.23 -15.02
N LEU A 86 -2.75 7.21 -13.94
CA LEU A 86 -4.06 7.85 -13.91
C LEU A 86 -3.93 9.38 -13.95
N PRO A 87 -4.74 10.10 -14.76
CA PRO A 87 -4.70 11.55 -14.83
C PRO A 87 -4.99 12.17 -13.45
N TYR A 88 -4.07 13.00 -12.97
CA TYR A 88 -4.09 13.69 -11.67
C TYR A 88 -5.43 14.41 -11.37
N ILE A 89 -6.13 14.87 -12.41
CA ILE A 89 -7.34 15.69 -12.36
C ILE A 89 -8.54 14.95 -11.72
N SER A 90 -8.59 13.61 -11.77
CA SER A 90 -9.66 12.84 -11.13
C SER A 90 -9.54 12.76 -9.60
N ARG A 91 -8.36 13.03 -9.03
CA ARG A 91 -8.05 12.84 -7.60
C ARG A 91 -8.10 14.14 -6.77
N LEU A 92 -8.05 15.30 -7.42
CA LEU A 92 -8.13 16.61 -6.74
C LEU A 92 -9.53 16.97 -6.19
N LYS A 93 -10.58 16.23 -6.57
CA LYS A 93 -11.96 16.52 -6.14
C LYS A 93 -12.21 16.33 -4.63
N HIS A 94 -11.29 15.69 -3.91
CA HIS A 94 -11.39 15.43 -2.47
C HIS A 94 -10.45 16.28 -1.60
N LEU A 95 -9.59 17.11 -2.23
CA LEU A 95 -8.61 17.97 -1.54
C LEU A 95 -9.06 19.43 -1.39
N THR A 96 -10.28 19.75 -1.80
CA THR A 96 -10.89 21.08 -1.62
C THR A 96 -12.19 20.92 -0.83
N THR A 97 -12.08 20.93 0.50
CA THR A 97 -13.15 21.21 1.45
C THR A 97 -12.51 21.89 2.65
#